data_AF-A0A858JLA6-F1
#
_entry.id   AF-A0A858JLA6-F1
#
_cell.length_a   1.000
_cell.length_b   1.000
_cell.length_c   1.000
_cell.angle_alpha   90.00
_cell.angle_beta   90.00
_cell.angle_gamma   90.00
#
_symmetry.space_group_name_H-M   'P 1'
#
loop_
_entity.id
_entity.type
_entity.pdbx_description
1 polymer ?
#
loop_
_entity_poly.entity_id
_entity_poly.type
_entity_poly.pdbx_seq_one_letter_code
_entity_poly.pdbx_strand_id
1 'polypeptide(L)'
;MKIRVKIDISYIGEQVAHQCFLENRNIDDLDLYLAGAAYAICFSLFTEKPWMKEKFAEIGSEIAKSGTRKFSELMEMEILKKSYPEGNA
;
A
#
# COMPACT_ATOMS: atom_id res chain seq x y z
N MET A 1 -28.83 4.25 10.03
CA MET A 1 -27.65 3.73 10.75
C MET A 1 -26.40 4.34 10.10
N LYS A 2 -25.57 5.10 10.82
CA LYS A 2 -24.30 5.64 10.27
C LYS A 2 -23.14 4.80 10.77
N ILE A 3 -22.60 3.92 9.92
CA ILE A 3 -21.36 3.20 10.21
C ILE A 3 -20.21 4.21 10.09
N ARG A 4 -19.46 4.45 11.17
CA ARG A 4 -18.23 5.25 11.12
C ARG A 4 -17.08 4.29 10.86
N VAL A 5 -16.61 4.22 9.62
CA VAL A 5 -15.39 3.48 9.27
C VAL A 5 -14.19 4.39 9.52
N LYS A 6 -13.27 3.94 10.39
CA LYS A 6 -11.95 4.56 10.52
C LYS A 6 -11.06 3.93 9.44
N ILE A 7 -10.61 4.74 8.48
CA ILE A 7 -9.72 4.29 7.42
C ILE A 7 -8.30 4.34 7.96
N ASP A 8 -7.62 3.19 7.93
CA ASP A 8 -6.18 3.09 8.19
C ASP A 8 -5.45 3.17 6.85
N ILE A 9 -4.88 4.34 6.56
CA ILE A 9 -4.22 4.64 5.28
C ILE A 9 -2.90 3.87 5.13
N SER A 10 -2.18 3.64 6.23
CA SER A 10 -0.93 2.89 6.22
C SER A 10 -1.22 1.43 5.88
N TYR A 11 -2.24 0.83 6.51
CA TYR A 11 -2.67 -0.54 6.23
C TYR A 11 -3.07 -0.73 4.76
N ILE A 12 -3.73 0.26 4.14
CA ILE A 12 -4.09 0.17 2.72
C ILE A 12 -2.84 0.07 1.84
N GLY A 13 -1.84 0.92 2.05
CA GLY A 13 -0.57 0.81 1.30
C GLY A 13 0.09 -0.55 1.50
N GLU A 14 0.09 -1.08 2.72
CA GLU A 14 0.64 -2.41 3.03
C GLU A 14 -0.10 -3.53 2.29
N GLN A 15 -1.44 -3.48 2.21
CA GLN A 15 -2.23 -4.49 1.50
C GLN A 15 -2.04 -4.43 -0.02
N VAL A 16 -1.94 -3.22 -0.58
CA VAL A 16 -1.63 -3.04 -2.01
C VAL A 16 -0.27 -3.64 -2.33
N ALA A 17 0.75 -3.33 -1.53
CA ALA A 17 2.09 -3.88 -1.69
C ALA A 17 2.13 -5.41 -1.55
N HIS A 18 1.41 -5.96 -0.56
CA HIS A 18 1.32 -7.39 -0.37
C HIS A 18 0.69 -8.10 -1.57
N GLN A 19 -0.40 -7.56 -2.12
CA GLN A 19 -1.04 -8.11 -3.31
C GLN A 19 -0.11 -8.01 -4.54
N CYS A 20 0.56 -6.87 -4.72
CA CYS A 20 1.53 -6.64 -5.78
C CYS A 20 2.67 -7.69 -5.73
N PHE A 21 3.16 -7.99 -4.53
CA PHE A 21 4.17 -9.03 -4.29
C PHE A 21 3.64 -10.44 -4.61
N LEU A 22 2.44 -10.80 -4.13
CA LEU A 22 1.84 -12.12 -4.41
C LEU A 22 1.59 -12.35 -5.91
N GLU A 23 1.30 -11.29 -6.66
CA GLU A 23 1.15 -11.32 -8.11
C GLU A 23 2.48 -11.25 -8.87
N ASN A 24 3.61 -11.22 -8.17
CA ASN A 24 4.96 -11.16 -8.72
C ASN A 24 5.16 -9.96 -9.66
N ARG A 25 4.56 -8.83 -9.30
CA ARG A 25 4.65 -7.55 -10.01
C ARG A 25 5.96 -6.85 -9.74
N ASN A 26 6.33 -5.90 -10.62
CA ASN A 26 7.53 -5.10 -10.46
C ASN A 26 7.25 -3.80 -9.66
N ILE A 27 8.29 -3.00 -9.48
CA ILE A 27 8.21 -1.73 -8.75
C ILE A 27 7.37 -0.67 -9.49
N ASP A 28 7.35 -0.71 -10.83
CA ASP A 28 6.59 0.24 -11.64
C ASP A 28 5.07 -0.02 -11.49
N ASP A 29 4.68 -1.29 -11.49
CA ASP A 29 3.31 -1.73 -11.19
C ASP A 29 2.90 -1.31 -9.77
N LEU A 30 3.79 -1.47 -8.78
CA LEU A 30 3.54 -1.04 -7.41
C LEU A 30 3.20 0.46 -7.33
N ASP A 31 3.99 1.31 -7.98
CA ASP A 31 3.79 2.76 -7.96
C ASP A 31 2.42 3.14 -8.55
N LEU A 32 2.04 2.50 -9.67
CA LEU A 32 0.73 2.68 -10.28
C LEU A 32 -0.41 2.25 -9.34
N TYR A 33 -0.29 1.11 -8.66
CA TYR A 33 -1.33 0.63 -7.75
C TYR A 33 -1.45 1.50 -6.50
N LEU A 34 -0.34 1.96 -5.92
CA LEU A 34 -0.35 2.86 -4.77
C LEU A 34 -0.95 4.23 -5.13
N ALA A 35 -0.61 4.77 -6.31
CA ALA A 35 -1.21 6.00 -6.83
C ALA A 35 -2.71 5.84 -7.06
N GLY A 36 -3.15 4.71 -7.64
CA GLY A 36 -4.56 4.39 -7.84
C GLY A 36 -5.34 4.31 -6.53
N ALA A 37 -4.77 3.64 -5.52
CA ALA A 37 -5.37 3.54 -4.19
C ALA A 37 -5.51 4.92 -3.51
N ALA A 38 -4.45 5.72 -3.55
CA ALA A 38 -4.47 7.08 -3.03
C ALA A 38 -5.51 7.95 -3.73
N TYR A 39 -5.61 7.88 -5.06
CA TYR A 39 -6.62 8.60 -5.83
C TYR A 39 -8.04 8.19 -5.44
N ALA A 40 -8.32 6.89 -5.38
CA ALA A 40 -9.65 6.39 -5.03
C ALA A 40 -10.11 6.86 -3.64
N ILE A 41 -9.20 6.86 -2.66
CA ILE A 41 -9.48 7.33 -1.30
C ILE A 41 -9.72 8.84 -1.29
N CYS A 42 -8.82 9.62 -1.88
CA CYS A 42 -8.93 11.07 -1.92
C CYS A 42 -10.17 11.52 -2.68
N PHE A 43 -10.52 10.85 -3.78
CA PHE A 43 -11.76 11.10 -4.52
C PHE A 43 -13.00 10.83 -3.66
N SER A 44 -13.04 9.68 -2.98
CA SER A 44 -14.14 9.30 -2.08
C SER A 44 -14.26 10.26 -0.87
N LEU A 45 -13.13 10.75 -0.35
CA LEU A 45 -13.12 11.74 0.72
C LEU A 45 -13.52 13.12 0.21
N PHE A 46 -13.21 13.48 -1.03
CA PHE A 46 -13.60 14.78 -1.59
C PHE A 46 -15.12 14.91 -1.72
N THR A 47 -15.79 13.84 -2.13
CA THR A 47 -17.25 13.81 -2.28
C THR A 47 -17.96 13.89 -0.93
N GLU A 48 -17.43 13.25 0.12
CA GLU A 48 -18.06 13.25 1.45
C GLU A 48 -17.59 14.37 2.39
N LYS A 49 -16.33 14.77 2.27
CA LYS A 49 -15.58 15.60 3.24
C LYS A 49 -14.61 16.56 2.52
N PRO A 50 -15.10 17.48 1.67
CA PRO A 50 -14.26 18.36 0.86
C PRO A 50 -13.32 19.25 1.69
N TRP A 51 -13.64 19.55 2.95
CA TRP A 51 -12.78 20.29 3.88
C TRP A 51 -11.48 19.54 4.26
N MET A 52 -11.37 18.25 3.95
CA MET A 52 -10.15 17.47 4.18
C MET A 52 -9.13 17.59 3.04
N LYS A 53 -9.40 18.39 1.99
CA LYS A 53 -8.55 18.51 0.80
C LYS A 53 -7.07 18.79 1.11
N GLU A 54 -6.80 19.59 2.14
CA GLU A 54 -5.43 19.94 2.57
C GLU A 54 -4.65 18.71 3.08
N LYS A 55 -5.34 17.66 3.53
CA LYS A 55 -4.74 16.41 4.01
C LYS A 55 -4.53 15.36 2.92
N PHE A 56 -4.97 15.60 1.68
CA PHE A 56 -4.91 14.58 0.63
C PHE A 56 -3.47 14.24 0.23
N ALA A 57 -2.57 15.22 0.24
CA ALA A 57 -1.15 14.98 -0.01
C ALA A 57 -0.53 14.09 1.09
N GLU A 58 -0.89 14.33 2.35
CA GLU A 58 -0.45 13.51 3.49
C GLU A 58 -0.98 12.08 3.38
N ILE A 59 -2.26 11.91 3.01
CA ILE A 59 -2.88 10.59 2.79
C ILE A 59 -2.14 9.83 1.69
N GLY A 60 -1.94 10.46 0.54
CA GLY A 60 -1.23 9.83 -0.58
C GLY A 60 0.21 9.48 -0.23
N SER A 61 0.91 10.39 0.46
CA SER A 61 2.29 10.15 0.90
C SER A 61 2.40 8.99 1.87
N GLU A 62 1.46 8.84 2.81
CA GLU A 62 1.51 7.74 3.78
C GLU A 62 1.21 6.39 3.12
N ILE A 63 0.24 6.32 2.20
CA ILE A 63 -0.03 5.11 1.40
C ILE A 63 1.21 4.70 0.60
N ALA A 64 1.82 5.65 -0.11
CA ALA A 64 3.01 5.38 -0.92
C ALA A 64 4.18 4.89 -0.05
N LYS A 65 4.39 5.55 1.10
CA LYS A 65 5.47 5.21 2.03
C LYS A 65 5.26 3.84 2.67
N SER A 66 4.07 3.54 3.19
CA SER A 66 3.79 2.25 3.84
C SER A 66 3.84 1.10 2.83
N GLY A 67 3.29 1.30 1.63
CA GLY A 67 3.32 0.33 0.55
C GLY A 67 4.73 0.03 0.05
N THR A 68 5.52 1.07 -0.24
CA THR A 68 6.92 0.89 -0.69
C THR A 68 7.74 0.16 0.36
N ARG A 69 7.64 0.57 1.64
CA ARG A 69 8.31 -0.13 2.74
C ARG A 69 7.93 -1.61 2.78
N LYS A 70 6.62 -1.90 2.72
CA LYS A 70 6.15 -3.28 2.81
C LYS A 70 6.61 -4.15 1.65
N PHE A 71 6.62 -3.59 0.44
CA PHE A 71 7.11 -4.30 -0.73
C PHE A 71 8.60 -4.64 -0.61
N SER A 72 9.42 -3.68 -0.18
CA SER A 72 10.85 -3.91 0.07
C SER A 72 11.08 -5.02 1.11
N GLU A 73 10.36 -4.99 2.24
CA GLU A 73 10.44 -6.06 3.25
C GLU A 73 10.15 -7.45 2.66
N LEU A 74 9.11 -7.57 1.84
CA LEU A 74 8.72 -8.84 1.22
C LEU A 74 9.76 -9.34 0.22
N MET A 75 10.31 -8.43 -0.59
CA MET A 75 11.38 -8.74 -1.55
C MET A 75 12.67 -9.17 -0.84
N GLU A 76 13.06 -8.48 0.23
CA GLU A 76 14.22 -8.86 1.06
C GLU A 76 14.03 -10.26 1.67
N MET A 77 12.86 -10.55 2.24
CA MET A 77 12.53 -11.87 2.77
C MET A 77 12.61 -12.97 1.70
N GLU A 78 12.14 -12.70 0.49
CA GLU A 78 12.18 -13.65 -0.62
C GLU A 78 13.62 -13.92 -1.10
N ILE A 79 14.46 -12.89 -1.15
CA ILE A 79 15.90 -13.01 -1.47
C ILE A 79 16.61 -13.85 -0.39
N LEU A 80 16.32 -13.60 0.89
CA LEU A 80 16.90 -14.36 2.00
C LEU A 80 16.50 -15.84 1.94
N LYS A 81 15.22 -16.14 1.67
CA LYS A 81 14.76 -17.53 1.48
C LYS A 81 15.46 -18.24 0.33
N LYS A 82 15.72 -17.55 -0.78
CA LYS A 82 16.46 -18.12 -1.92
C LYS A 82 17.95 -18.32 -1.63
N SER A 83 18.52 -17.49 -0.76
CA SER A 83 19.95 -17.53 -0.39
C SER A 83 20.26 -18.62 0.63
N TYR A 84 19.28 -18.97 1.47
CA TYR A 84 19.32 -20.09 2.40
C TYR A 84 18.18 -21.05 2.06
N PRO A 85 18.28 -21.83 0.97
CA PRO A 85 17.35 -22.94 0.78
C PRO A 85 17.52 -23.83 2.00
N GLU A 86 16.45 -24.00 2.79
CA GLU A 86 16.47 -24.82 3.99
C GLU A 86 17.21 -26.13 3.69
N GLY A 87 18.40 -26.26 4.27
CA GLY A 87 19.23 -27.41 4.08
C GLY A 87 18.51 -28.63 4.65
N ASN A 88 18.16 -29.54 3.75
CA ASN A 88 17.92 -30.97 3.95
C ASN A 88 17.50 -31.40 5.37
N ALA A 89 16.20 -31.68 5.54
CA ALA A 89 15.75 -32.70 6.49
C ALA A 89 16.00 -34.10 5.92
#